data_AF-A0A5J5WJJ5-F1
#
_entry.id   AF-A0A5J5WJJ5-F1
#
_cell.length_a   1.000
_cell.length_b   1.000
_cell.length_c   1.000
_cell.angle_alpha   90.00
_cell.angle_beta   90.00
_cell.angle_gamma   90.00
#
_symmetry.space_group_name_H-M   'P 1'
#
loop_
_entity.id
_entity.type
_entity.pdbx_description
1 polymer ?
#
loop_
_entity_poly.entity_id
_entity_poly.type
_entity_poly.pdbx_seq_one_letter_code
_entity_poly.pdbx_strand_id
1 'polypeptide(L)'
;MDNDGNLRIYSTSESSGNITPTWAAVTDQCQVYGFCGNMGVCGYKDSNPVCGCPSQNFDPVDEHDGRKGCRRKVEIEDCPGDVTMLQLEHTKFLTYPPEVNDQTFIVGSVACRMNCLVSGSCIGSTLVADGSGICYMKTTDFVSGYQGAVLPSTSFLKVCGQAVPNPSSYLDTSGNDNDSLLHAMVIVVVVLVTLLSLFAIVTGFWCWFYGGSKKSRRMSAQYELVDYASGAPVKFSYKELQHSTKGFSESLGEGGFGVVYKGTLANRMVIAVKQLEGIEQGEMQFRMEVATISSTHHLNLVRLVGFCSDGRHRLLVYEFLRSGSLDKFLFTSNDQSEKLLTWENRFNIALGTGRGITYLHEECRDCIIHCDIKPENILLDEGYTAKVSDFGLAKLMNPKDHRHLSLASIRGTRGYLAPEWLANHPITSKCDVYSYGMVLLEIVSGRRNFEVSPETDGKKFSLWAYLEFEKGHTEAIVDKRIKDVDSEEAERAIMVSFWCIQEQPSQRPMMGKVVQMLEGVIDIERPPAPKLVAEGLSSGTAMTVNSDVSGLQTYAASTPAPSSSSSFMNIGASPPTPEREMGKESSSLLGSK
;
A
#
# COMPACT_ATOMS: atom_id res chain seq x y z
N MET A 1 29.90 23.47 -50.35
CA MET A 1 30.48 22.30 -49.66
C MET A 1 31.96 22.40 -49.86
N ASP A 2 32.72 22.36 -48.76
CA ASP A 2 34.16 22.53 -48.77
C ASP A 2 34.87 21.20 -49.06
N ASN A 3 36.18 21.24 -49.28
CA ASN A 3 36.99 20.06 -49.64
C ASN A 3 37.13 19.03 -48.50
N ASP A 4 36.58 19.31 -47.32
CA ASP A 4 36.51 18.41 -46.18
C ASP A 4 35.14 17.71 -46.06
N GLY A 5 34.25 17.90 -47.03
CA GLY A 5 32.92 17.30 -47.07
C GLY A 5 31.87 18.02 -46.23
N ASN A 6 32.23 19.09 -45.52
CA ASN A 6 31.31 19.86 -44.69
C ASN A 6 30.67 21.00 -45.51
N LEU A 7 29.43 21.35 -45.17
CA LEU A 7 28.73 22.47 -45.79
C LEU A 7 28.84 23.69 -44.88
N ARG A 8 29.54 24.73 -45.34
CA ARG A 8 29.69 25.99 -44.61
C ARG A 8 29.10 27.18 -45.37
N ILE A 9 28.61 28.15 -44.61
CA ILE A 9 28.23 29.48 -45.09
C ILE A 9 29.27 30.46 -44.57
N TYR A 10 29.70 31.35 -45.45
CA TYR A 10 30.74 32.33 -45.17
C TYR A 10 30.16 33.74 -45.23
N SER A 11 30.64 34.61 -44.35
CA SER A 11 30.39 36.06 -44.46
C SER A 11 31.69 36.80 -44.71
N THR A 12 31.60 37.89 -45.45
CA THR A 12 32.71 38.80 -45.67
C THR A 12 32.40 40.13 -44.99
N SER A 13 33.34 40.64 -44.19
CA SER A 13 33.25 41.99 -43.61
C SER A 13 33.78 43.02 -44.61
N GLU A 14 32.97 44.04 -44.93
CA GLU A 14 33.33 45.10 -45.89
C GLU A 14 34.61 45.87 -45.53
N SER A 15 35.04 45.87 -44.27
CA SER A 15 36.21 46.62 -43.79
C SER A 15 37.53 45.86 -43.84
N SER A 16 37.51 44.52 -43.90
CA SER A 16 38.73 43.68 -43.81
C SER A 16 38.91 42.69 -44.96
N GLY A 17 37.87 42.42 -45.76
CA GLY A 17 37.91 41.44 -46.85
C GLY A 17 38.10 39.98 -46.40
N ASN A 18 38.23 39.73 -45.10
CA ASN A 18 38.38 38.38 -44.55
C ASN A 18 37.06 37.63 -44.62
N ILE A 19 37.12 36.46 -45.26
CA ILE A 19 36.01 35.52 -45.38
C ILE A 19 36.06 34.61 -44.15
N THR A 20 35.06 34.70 -43.28
CA THR A 20 34.97 33.85 -42.09
C THR A 20 33.75 32.94 -42.17
N PRO A 21 33.87 31.64 -41.82
CA PRO A 21 32.71 30.76 -41.75
C PRO A 21 31.80 31.22 -40.61
N THR A 22 30.55 31.56 -40.92
CA THR A 22 29.54 31.98 -39.94
C THR A 22 28.63 30.83 -39.52
N TRP A 23 28.55 29.79 -40.35
CA TRP A 23 27.76 28.61 -40.06
C TRP A 23 28.37 27.38 -40.73
N ALA A 24 28.26 26.22 -40.07
CA ALA A 24 28.66 24.92 -40.60
C ALA A 24 27.58 23.89 -40.30
N ALA A 25 27.32 22.97 -41.24
CA ALA A 25 26.35 21.89 -41.08
C ALA A 25 26.74 20.91 -39.97
N VAL A 26 28.05 20.67 -39.80
CA VAL A 26 28.60 19.93 -38.66
C VAL A 26 29.67 20.80 -38.01
N THR A 27 29.56 21.04 -36.70
CA THR A 27 30.48 21.91 -35.95
C THR A 27 31.81 21.22 -35.63
N ASP A 28 31.76 19.94 -35.29
CA ASP A 28 32.94 19.11 -35.03
C ASP A 28 33.43 18.44 -36.31
N GLN A 29 34.66 18.72 -36.72
CA GLN A 29 35.23 18.21 -37.96
C GLN A 29 35.25 16.68 -38.01
N CYS A 30 35.53 16.01 -36.90
CA CYS A 30 35.59 14.55 -36.87
C CYS A 30 34.21 13.87 -36.90
N GLN A 31 33.13 14.64 -36.75
CA GLN A 31 31.76 14.15 -36.94
C GLN A 31 31.27 14.30 -38.38
N VAL A 32 32.04 14.96 -39.25
CA VAL A 32 31.73 15.02 -40.68
C VAL A 32 31.86 13.62 -41.27
N TYR A 33 30.73 13.06 -41.73
CA TYR A 33 30.64 11.70 -42.23
C TYR A 33 31.61 11.47 -43.40
N GLY A 34 32.56 10.55 -43.23
CA GLY A 34 33.54 10.20 -44.26
C GLY A 34 34.74 11.13 -44.35
N PHE A 35 34.97 12.03 -43.39
CA PHE A 35 36.16 12.91 -43.37
C PHE A 35 37.48 12.13 -43.47
N CYS A 36 37.56 10.97 -42.83
CA CYS A 36 38.72 10.08 -42.90
C CYS A 36 38.60 8.95 -43.92
N GLY A 37 37.64 9.01 -44.84
CA GLY A 37 37.42 7.96 -45.83
C GLY A 37 36.91 6.64 -45.23
N ASN A 38 36.90 5.59 -46.05
CA ASN A 38 36.40 4.28 -45.62
C ASN A 38 37.37 3.61 -44.64
N MET A 39 36.86 2.94 -43.61
CA MET A 39 37.60 2.29 -42.52
C MET A 39 38.57 3.23 -41.79
N GLY A 40 38.39 4.54 -41.92
CA GLY A 40 39.18 5.55 -41.24
C GLY A 40 38.52 5.98 -39.92
N VAL A 41 39.34 6.25 -38.91
CA VAL A 41 38.92 6.80 -37.63
C VAL A 41 39.51 8.20 -37.49
N CYS A 42 38.64 9.20 -37.28
CA CYS A 42 39.04 10.57 -37.00
C CYS A 42 39.22 10.78 -35.50
N GLY A 43 40.34 11.38 -35.13
CA GLY A 43 40.55 11.97 -33.82
C GLY A 43 41.20 13.34 -33.96
N TYR A 44 41.54 13.96 -32.85
CA TYR A 44 42.32 15.19 -32.79
C TYR A 44 43.71 14.90 -32.26
N LYS A 45 44.70 15.65 -32.72
CA LYS A 45 45.98 15.81 -32.04
C LYS A 45 46.10 17.30 -31.75
N ASP A 46 46.11 17.65 -30.47
CA ASP A 46 45.93 19.02 -29.97
C ASP A 46 44.60 19.64 -30.42
N SER A 47 44.59 20.36 -31.54
CA SER A 47 43.40 20.98 -32.14
C SER A 47 43.22 20.64 -33.62
N ASN A 48 44.11 19.83 -34.19
CA ASN A 48 44.04 19.44 -35.60
C ASN A 48 43.40 18.04 -35.73
N PRO A 49 42.43 17.86 -36.64
CA PRO A 49 41.86 16.55 -36.91
C PRO A 49 42.88 15.67 -37.65
N VAL A 50 43.04 14.43 -37.19
CA VAL A 50 43.97 13.44 -37.71
C VAL A 50 43.19 12.16 -38.04
N CYS A 51 43.48 11.59 -39.20
CA CYS A 51 42.88 10.35 -39.67
C CYS A 51 43.86 9.19 -39.51
N GLY A 52 43.39 8.08 -38.97
CA GLY A 52 44.17 6.86 -38.81
C GLY A 52 43.36 5.59 -39.06
N CYS A 53 44.07 4.48 -39.28
CA CYS A 53 43.44 3.17 -39.39
C CYS A 53 43.16 2.55 -38.02
N PRO A 54 42.10 1.73 -37.88
CA PRO A 54 41.64 1.23 -36.58
C PRO A 54 42.60 0.22 -35.93
N SER A 55 43.35 -0.54 -36.71
CA SER A 55 44.38 -1.47 -36.22
C SER A 55 45.44 -1.75 -37.28
N GLN A 56 46.43 -2.58 -36.92
CA GLN A 56 47.47 -3.06 -37.82
C GLN A 56 46.97 -4.00 -38.94
N ASN A 57 45.71 -4.44 -38.90
CA ASN A 57 45.08 -5.27 -39.95
C ASN A 57 44.66 -4.46 -41.17
N PHE A 58 44.89 -3.15 -41.15
CA PHE A 58 44.53 -2.22 -42.21
C PHE A 58 45.78 -1.47 -42.68
N ASP A 59 45.84 -1.21 -43.98
CA ASP A 59 46.81 -0.30 -44.58
C ASP A 59 46.12 1.00 -44.99
N PRO A 60 46.78 2.15 -44.87
CA PRO A 60 46.26 3.39 -45.45
C PRO A 60 46.14 3.22 -46.97
N VAL A 61 45.08 3.78 -47.56
CA VAL A 61 44.90 3.81 -49.03
C VAL A 61 45.97 4.69 -49.67
N ASP A 62 46.33 5.78 -49.00
CA ASP A 62 47.42 6.68 -49.36
C ASP A 62 48.22 7.03 -48.10
N GLU A 63 49.53 6.79 -48.11
CA GLU A 63 50.41 7.08 -46.97
C GLU A 63 50.56 8.58 -46.69
N HIS A 64 50.32 9.44 -47.69
CA HIS A 64 50.49 10.90 -47.58
C HIS A 64 49.18 11.64 -47.31
N ASP A 65 48.02 11.00 -47.52
CA ASP A 65 46.70 11.59 -47.28
C ASP A 65 45.78 10.61 -46.53
N GLY A 66 45.82 10.68 -45.20
CA GLY A 66 44.99 9.85 -44.31
C GLY A 66 43.47 10.03 -44.51
N ARG A 67 43.01 11.07 -45.25
CA ARG A 67 41.59 11.26 -45.57
C ARG A 67 41.08 10.30 -46.65
N LYS A 68 41.97 9.60 -47.35
CA LYS A 68 41.61 8.57 -48.34
C LYS A 68 41.10 7.27 -47.70
N GLY A 69 41.24 7.12 -46.38
CA GLY A 69 40.81 5.94 -45.64
C GLY A 69 41.81 4.81 -45.64
N CYS A 70 41.32 3.64 -45.26
CA CYS A 70 42.10 2.44 -45.01
C CYS A 70 41.50 1.25 -45.76
N ARG A 71 42.36 0.33 -46.19
CA ARG A 71 41.98 -0.96 -46.79
C ARG A 71 42.34 -2.10 -45.85
N ARG A 72 41.57 -3.18 -45.86
CA ARG A 72 41.94 -4.40 -45.12
C ARG A 72 43.17 -5.02 -45.76
N LYS A 73 44.06 -5.58 -44.94
CA LYS A 73 45.16 -6.43 -45.41
C LYS A 73 44.67 -7.79 -45.90
N VAL A 74 43.61 -8.30 -45.25
CA VAL A 74 42.96 -9.57 -45.56
C VAL A 74 41.45 -9.32 -45.46
N GLU A 75 40.72 -9.63 -46.53
CA GLU A 75 39.27 -9.56 -46.52
C GLU A 75 38.67 -10.63 -45.59
N ILE A 76 37.45 -10.40 -45.13
CA ILE A 76 36.82 -11.28 -44.11
C ILE A 76 36.51 -12.64 -44.72
N GLU A 77 36.14 -12.67 -46.01
CA GLU A 77 35.80 -13.87 -46.78
C GLU A 77 37.01 -14.79 -46.99
N ASP A 78 38.21 -14.19 -47.13
CA ASP A 78 39.47 -14.89 -47.40
C ASP A 78 40.29 -15.13 -46.13
N CYS A 79 39.66 -15.03 -44.95
CA CYS A 79 40.36 -15.11 -43.68
C CYS A 79 40.86 -16.55 -43.39
N PRO A 80 42.17 -16.78 -43.24
CA PRO A 80 42.72 -18.12 -42.97
C PRO A 80 42.52 -18.59 -41.52
N GLY A 81 42.05 -17.72 -40.62
CA GLY A 81 41.80 -18.01 -39.21
C GLY A 81 40.40 -17.57 -38.77
N ASP A 82 40.16 -17.54 -37.46
CA ASP A 82 38.87 -17.11 -36.94
C ASP A 82 38.65 -15.60 -37.10
N VAL A 83 37.46 -15.24 -37.58
CA VAL A 83 36.98 -13.84 -37.59
C VAL A 83 36.69 -13.43 -36.16
N THR A 84 37.20 -12.27 -35.76
CA THR A 84 36.97 -11.71 -34.43
C THR A 84 36.45 -10.28 -34.50
N MET A 85 35.99 -9.75 -33.37
CA MET A 85 35.57 -8.35 -33.24
C MET A 85 36.65 -7.55 -32.52
N LEU A 86 37.28 -6.62 -33.23
CA LEU A 86 38.16 -5.58 -32.70
C LEU A 86 37.33 -4.59 -31.89
N GLN A 87 37.69 -4.38 -30.62
CA GLN A 87 37.04 -3.41 -29.74
C GLN A 87 37.74 -2.06 -29.82
N LEU A 88 36.98 -1.02 -30.16
CA LEU A 88 37.42 0.38 -30.25
C LEU A 88 36.71 1.18 -29.15
N GLU A 89 37.39 1.36 -28.03
CA GLU A 89 36.88 2.18 -26.94
C GLU A 89 36.90 3.66 -27.31
N HIS A 90 35.99 4.42 -26.70
CA HIS A 90 35.84 5.85 -26.93
C HIS A 90 35.65 6.22 -28.41
N THR A 91 35.07 5.30 -29.19
CA THR A 91 34.91 5.40 -30.64
C THR A 91 33.46 5.17 -31.01
N LYS A 92 32.94 5.99 -31.91
CA LYS A 92 31.60 5.90 -32.49
C LYS A 92 31.71 5.80 -34.01
N PHE A 93 31.14 4.76 -34.61
CA PHE A 93 30.96 4.72 -36.06
C PHE A 93 29.81 5.63 -36.47
N LEU A 94 30.12 6.63 -37.28
CA LEU A 94 29.18 7.63 -37.78
C LEU A 94 28.17 6.95 -38.72
N THR A 95 26.90 7.35 -38.64
CA THR A 95 25.80 6.92 -39.50
C THR A 95 25.36 8.08 -40.38
N TYR A 96 24.77 7.78 -41.54
CA TYR A 96 24.05 8.78 -42.36
C TYR A 96 22.57 8.37 -42.42
N PRO A 97 21.61 9.24 -42.03
CA PRO A 97 20.18 8.91 -42.01
C PRO A 97 19.57 8.71 -43.42
N PRO A 98 18.40 8.04 -43.55
CA PRO A 98 17.58 7.51 -42.45
C PRO A 98 18.00 6.08 -42.09
N GLU A 99 18.30 5.89 -40.81
CA GLU A 99 18.59 4.58 -40.21
C GLU A 99 17.30 3.74 -40.25
N VAL A 100 17.36 2.59 -40.92
CA VAL A 100 16.22 1.66 -40.98
C VAL A 100 16.08 0.98 -39.62
N ASN A 101 14.85 0.75 -39.15
CA ASN A 101 14.56 0.10 -37.85
C ASN A 101 15.33 -1.22 -37.64
N ASP A 102 15.68 -1.94 -38.71
CA ASP A 102 16.34 -3.24 -38.68
C ASP A 102 17.85 -3.18 -38.34
N GLN A 103 18.43 -1.98 -38.19
CA GLN A 103 19.86 -1.78 -37.86
C GLN A 103 20.09 -1.37 -36.41
N THR A 104 19.04 -1.23 -35.60
CA THR A 104 19.10 -0.67 -34.25
C THR A 104 18.40 -1.59 -33.25
N PHE A 105 19.09 -1.97 -32.16
CA PHE A 105 18.56 -2.88 -31.14
C PHE A 105 18.96 -2.43 -29.74
N ILE A 106 18.14 -2.74 -28.72
CA ILE A 106 18.47 -2.46 -27.31
C ILE A 106 19.08 -3.71 -26.69
N VAL A 107 20.39 -3.73 -26.47
CA VAL A 107 21.14 -4.88 -25.96
C VAL A 107 22.37 -4.43 -25.16
N GLY A 108 22.84 -5.26 -24.23
CA GLY A 108 24.10 -5.02 -23.52
C GLY A 108 25.34 -5.12 -24.44
N SER A 109 26.49 -4.63 -23.96
CA SER A 109 27.75 -4.58 -24.74
C SER A 109 28.17 -5.92 -25.33
N VAL A 110 28.09 -6.99 -24.54
CA VAL A 110 28.43 -8.36 -24.98
C VAL A 110 27.53 -8.82 -26.12
N ALA A 111 26.21 -8.58 -26.02
CA ALA A 111 25.25 -8.95 -27.05
C ALA A 111 25.40 -8.10 -28.32
N CYS A 112 25.68 -6.80 -28.20
CA CYS A 112 25.96 -5.91 -29.33
C CYS A 112 27.17 -6.38 -30.17
N ARG A 113 28.22 -6.85 -29.49
CA ARG A 113 29.42 -7.42 -30.12
C ARG A 113 29.13 -8.77 -30.78
N MET A 114 28.51 -9.70 -30.06
CA MET A 114 28.29 -11.07 -30.52
C MET A 114 27.28 -11.17 -31.67
N ASN A 115 26.23 -10.37 -31.66
CA ASN A 115 25.22 -10.40 -32.72
C ASN A 115 25.81 -9.96 -34.07
N CYS A 116 26.68 -8.96 -34.08
CA CYS A 116 27.39 -8.58 -35.30
C CYS A 116 28.37 -9.68 -35.75
N LEU A 117 29.11 -10.28 -34.82
CA LEU A 117 30.07 -11.34 -35.12
C LEU A 117 29.43 -12.51 -35.90
N VAL A 118 28.25 -12.95 -35.44
CA VAL A 118 27.51 -14.08 -36.05
C VAL A 118 26.79 -13.69 -37.35
N SER A 119 26.38 -12.42 -37.50
CA SER A 119 25.64 -11.96 -38.68
C SER A 119 26.56 -11.82 -39.91
N GLY A 120 26.31 -12.57 -40.98
CA GLY A 120 27.13 -12.51 -42.20
C GLY A 120 27.16 -11.15 -42.90
N SER A 121 26.11 -10.34 -42.77
CA SER A 121 26.01 -9.02 -43.40
C SER A 121 26.53 -7.87 -42.53
N CYS A 122 26.84 -8.12 -41.26
CA CYS A 122 27.34 -7.11 -40.35
C CYS A 122 28.86 -7.01 -40.44
N ILE A 123 29.38 -5.81 -40.67
CA ILE A 123 30.82 -5.53 -40.72
C ILE A 123 31.34 -4.85 -39.43
N GLY A 124 30.44 -4.27 -38.63
CA GLY A 124 30.77 -3.66 -37.34
C GLY A 124 29.52 -3.25 -36.57
N SER A 125 29.66 -2.93 -35.29
CA SER A 125 28.55 -2.42 -34.46
C SER A 125 29.02 -1.30 -33.54
N THR A 126 28.09 -0.52 -32.99
CA THR A 126 28.39 0.56 -32.04
C THR A 126 27.37 0.58 -30.93
N LEU A 127 27.85 0.45 -29.69
CA LEU A 127 27.04 0.63 -28.49
C LEU A 127 27.11 2.09 -28.04
N VAL A 128 25.96 2.75 -27.95
CA VAL A 128 25.86 4.10 -27.41
C VAL A 128 25.66 4.03 -25.91
N ALA A 129 26.59 4.64 -25.17
CA ALA A 129 26.61 4.64 -23.71
C ALA A 129 26.09 5.97 -23.13
N ASP A 130 24.97 6.46 -23.66
CA ASP A 130 24.19 7.60 -23.13
C ASP A 130 23.10 7.15 -22.12
N GLY A 131 23.09 5.86 -21.76
CA GLY A 131 22.08 5.24 -20.89
C GLY A 131 20.92 4.59 -21.64
N SER A 132 20.82 4.76 -22.96
CA SER A 132 19.74 4.16 -23.77
C SER A 132 19.92 2.65 -24.02
N GLY A 133 21.15 2.14 -23.95
CA GLY A 133 21.47 0.74 -24.27
C GLY A 133 21.33 0.40 -25.76
N ILE A 134 21.31 1.41 -26.63
CA ILE A 134 21.15 1.25 -28.07
C ILE A 134 22.45 0.74 -28.72
N CYS A 135 22.31 -0.30 -29.53
CA CYS A 135 23.35 -0.88 -30.38
C CYS A 135 22.98 -0.72 -31.85
N TYR A 136 23.86 -0.08 -32.62
CA TYR A 136 23.74 0.08 -34.07
C TYR A 136 24.59 -0.96 -34.79
N MET A 137 24.02 -1.67 -35.75
CA MET A 137 24.75 -2.55 -36.67
C MET A 137 25.10 -1.81 -37.96
N LYS A 138 26.33 -2.03 -38.43
CA LYS A 138 26.84 -1.54 -39.71
C LYS A 138 26.82 -2.68 -40.71
N THR A 139 26.00 -2.55 -41.74
CA THR A 139 25.88 -3.53 -42.83
C THR A 139 26.45 -3.03 -44.14
N THR A 140 26.84 -1.76 -44.22
CA THR A 140 27.42 -1.14 -45.41
C THR A 140 28.94 -1.24 -45.36
N ASP A 141 29.60 -1.55 -46.47
CA ASP A 141 31.07 -1.64 -46.53
C ASP A 141 31.81 -0.32 -46.28
N PHE A 142 31.08 0.79 -46.16
CA PHE A 142 31.61 2.08 -45.74
C PHE A 142 31.49 2.30 -44.23
N VAL A 143 32.63 2.43 -43.54
CA VAL A 143 32.71 2.77 -42.10
C VAL A 143 33.55 4.02 -41.92
N SER A 144 32.99 5.02 -41.25
CA SER A 144 33.74 6.20 -40.78
C SER A 144 33.61 6.27 -39.26
N GLY A 145 34.74 6.31 -38.56
CA GLY A 145 34.78 6.40 -37.10
C GLY A 145 35.13 7.79 -36.60
N TYR A 146 34.60 8.14 -35.43
CA TYR A 146 35.05 9.27 -34.62
C TYR A 146 35.50 8.76 -33.25
N GLN A 147 36.70 9.11 -32.83
CA GLN A 147 37.29 8.78 -31.54
C GLN A 147 37.58 10.05 -30.73
N GLY A 148 37.26 10.04 -29.44
CA GLY A 148 37.50 11.16 -28.54
C GLY A 148 37.40 10.76 -27.07
N ALA A 149 38.27 11.33 -26.22
CA ALA A 149 38.45 10.88 -24.83
C ALA A 149 37.19 10.94 -23.94
N VAL A 150 36.21 11.77 -24.29
CA VAL A 150 34.96 11.96 -23.53
C VAL A 150 33.81 11.16 -24.15
N LEU A 151 34.01 10.49 -25.30
CA LEU A 151 32.97 9.67 -25.91
C LEU A 151 32.77 8.40 -25.08
N PRO A 152 31.57 8.15 -24.55
CA PRO A 152 31.32 6.96 -23.75
C PRO A 152 31.05 5.73 -24.65
N SER A 153 30.83 5.93 -25.95
CA SER A 153 30.48 4.87 -26.91
C SER A 153 31.66 3.96 -27.22
N THR A 154 31.34 2.69 -27.46
CA THR A 154 32.30 1.66 -27.88
C THR A 154 31.84 1.05 -29.20
N SER A 155 32.73 1.05 -30.20
CA SER A 155 32.50 0.43 -31.49
C SER A 155 33.24 -0.91 -31.59
N PHE A 156 32.68 -1.83 -32.36
CA PHE A 156 33.25 -3.15 -32.63
C PHE A 156 33.38 -3.35 -34.15
N LEU A 157 34.54 -3.75 -34.65
CA LEU A 157 34.78 -3.96 -36.08
C LEU A 157 35.18 -5.42 -36.34
N LYS A 158 34.61 -6.05 -37.38
CA LYS A 158 35.06 -7.39 -37.79
C LYS A 158 36.44 -7.33 -38.43
N VAL A 159 37.31 -8.20 -37.96
CA VAL A 159 38.68 -8.35 -38.45
C VAL A 159 39.07 -9.82 -38.54
N CYS A 160 39.98 -10.13 -39.46
CA CYS A 160 40.58 -11.45 -39.57
C CYS A 160 41.73 -11.60 -38.57
N GLY A 161 41.67 -12.61 -37.70
CA GLY A 161 42.71 -12.89 -36.69
C GLY A 161 42.64 -11.98 -35.45
N GLN A 162 43.66 -12.10 -34.57
CA GLN A 162 43.77 -11.26 -33.38
C GLN A 162 44.35 -9.89 -33.75
N ALA A 163 43.60 -8.84 -33.42
CA ALA A 163 43.98 -7.46 -33.66
C ALA A 163 43.89 -6.66 -32.36
N VAL A 164 44.96 -5.93 -32.02
CA VAL A 164 44.92 -4.90 -30.99
C VAL A 164 44.71 -3.56 -31.70
N PRO A 165 43.85 -2.67 -31.18
CA PRO A 165 43.66 -1.35 -31.78
C PRO A 165 44.99 -0.58 -31.79
N ASN A 166 45.16 0.29 -32.78
CA ASN A 166 46.33 1.16 -32.81
C ASN A 166 46.33 2.07 -31.57
N PRO A 167 47.51 2.35 -30.98
CA PRO A 167 47.60 3.22 -29.81
C PRO A 167 46.96 4.57 -30.14
N SER A 168 46.08 5.03 -29.24
CA SER A 168 45.40 6.31 -29.38
C SER A 168 46.42 7.43 -29.41
N SER A 169 46.31 8.33 -30.39
CA SER A 169 47.20 9.48 -30.61
C SER A 169 47.22 10.53 -29.49
N TYR A 170 46.52 10.28 -28.37
CA TYR A 170 46.38 11.16 -27.21
C TYR A 170 47.17 10.74 -25.97
N LEU A 171 47.79 9.55 -25.99
CA LEU A 171 48.47 8.99 -24.81
C LEU A 171 50.00 9.13 -24.83
N ASP A 172 50.57 9.87 -25.79
CA ASP A 172 52.00 10.20 -25.79
C ASP A 172 52.25 11.49 -24.99
N THR A 173 52.46 11.33 -23.68
CA THR A 173 53.28 12.26 -22.90
C THR A 173 54.45 11.49 -22.32
N SER A 174 55.46 11.26 -23.16
CA SER A 174 56.75 10.70 -22.74
C SER A 174 57.60 11.80 -22.11
N GLY A 175 57.80 11.71 -20.80
CA GLY A 175 58.71 12.56 -20.01
C GLY A 175 60.14 12.04 -20.06
N ASN A 176 61.08 12.98 -20.15
CA ASN A 176 62.53 12.75 -20.18
C ASN A 176 63.07 12.10 -18.89
N ASP A 177 64.08 11.24 -19.09
CA ASP A 177 64.73 10.30 -18.18
C ASP A 177 65.51 10.89 -16.96
N ASN A 178 64.91 11.74 -16.12
CA ASN A 178 65.55 12.13 -14.84
C ASN A 178 64.62 12.12 -13.61
N ASP A 179 63.40 11.56 -13.69
CA ASP A 179 62.38 11.66 -12.63
C ASP A 179 61.94 10.31 -12.00
N SER A 180 62.81 9.29 -12.00
CA SER A 180 62.45 7.95 -11.49
C SER A 180 62.22 7.89 -9.97
N LEU A 181 62.79 8.84 -9.21
CA LEU A 181 62.72 8.86 -7.75
C LEU A 181 61.55 9.70 -7.22
N LEU A 182 61.19 10.77 -7.94
CA LEU A 182 60.06 11.63 -7.63
C LEU A 182 58.74 10.98 -8.05
N HIS A 183 58.69 10.32 -9.21
CA HIS A 183 57.55 9.49 -9.61
C HIS A 183 57.31 8.32 -8.63
N ALA A 184 58.36 7.66 -8.13
CA ALA A 184 58.19 6.59 -7.14
C ALA A 184 57.55 7.11 -5.82
N MET A 185 57.98 8.27 -5.32
CA MET A 185 57.36 8.89 -4.14
C MET A 185 55.93 9.36 -4.40
N VAL A 186 55.65 9.94 -5.57
CA VAL A 186 54.30 10.35 -5.96
C VAL A 186 53.37 9.14 -6.06
N ILE A 187 53.83 8.02 -6.64
CA ILE A 187 53.05 6.78 -6.72
C ILE A 187 52.75 6.26 -5.30
N VAL A 188 53.72 6.24 -4.39
CA VAL A 188 53.49 5.79 -3.00
C VAL A 188 52.48 6.69 -2.29
N VAL A 189 52.55 8.02 -2.47
CA VAL A 189 51.59 8.97 -1.88
C VAL A 189 50.21 8.79 -2.48
N VAL A 190 50.09 8.63 -3.80
CA VAL A 190 48.81 8.40 -4.50
C VAL A 190 48.20 7.06 -4.06
N VAL A 191 49.00 6.01 -3.91
CA VAL A 191 48.53 4.71 -3.39
C VAL A 191 48.06 4.83 -1.94
N LEU A 192 48.79 5.56 -1.07
CA LEU A 192 48.36 5.80 0.30
C LEU A 192 47.06 6.63 0.38
N VAL A 193 46.95 7.68 -0.43
CA VAL A 193 45.74 8.54 -0.48
C VAL A 193 44.55 7.78 -1.04
N THR A 194 44.75 6.94 -2.07
CA THR A 194 43.67 6.11 -2.64
C THR A 194 43.24 5.01 -1.67
N LEU A 195 44.17 4.36 -0.96
CA LEU A 195 43.84 3.39 0.08
C LEU A 195 43.12 4.04 1.27
N LEU A 196 43.55 5.22 1.71
CA LEU A 196 42.86 5.98 2.76
C LEU A 196 41.48 6.45 2.30
N SER A 197 41.33 6.86 1.04
CA SER A 197 40.05 7.26 0.45
C SER A 197 39.11 6.07 0.34
N LEU A 198 39.60 4.91 -0.11
CA LEU A 198 38.82 3.67 -0.14
C LEU A 198 38.44 3.21 1.26
N PHE A 199 39.34 3.31 2.24
CA PHE A 199 39.02 3.03 3.64
C PHE A 199 37.97 4.00 4.18
N ALA A 200 38.05 5.30 3.86
CA ALA A 200 37.06 6.31 4.22
C ALA A 200 35.70 6.07 3.53
N ILE A 201 35.70 5.60 2.27
CA ILE A 201 34.49 5.23 1.54
C ILE A 201 33.89 3.97 2.13
N VAL A 202 34.67 2.93 2.43
CA VAL A 202 34.19 1.68 3.03
C VAL A 202 33.70 1.92 4.45
N THR A 203 34.43 2.67 5.27
CA THR A 203 33.97 3.05 6.62
C THR A 203 32.80 4.03 6.58
N GLY A 204 32.73 4.91 5.57
CA GLY A 204 31.60 5.77 5.29
C GLY A 204 30.36 4.98 4.87
N PHE A 205 30.50 4.00 3.99
CA PHE A 205 29.47 3.04 3.61
C PHE A 205 29.07 2.18 4.80
N TRP A 206 30.01 1.71 5.61
CA TRP A 206 29.73 0.95 6.82
C TRP A 206 28.99 1.80 7.85
N CYS A 207 29.40 3.05 8.08
CA CYS A 207 28.71 4.00 8.95
C CYS A 207 27.34 4.43 8.38
N TRP A 208 27.18 4.44 7.05
CA TRP A 208 25.91 4.76 6.42
C TRP A 208 24.93 3.58 6.49
N PHE A 209 25.39 2.36 6.24
CA PHE A 209 24.57 1.15 6.31
C PHE A 209 24.30 0.70 7.76
N TYR A 210 25.27 0.79 8.67
CA TYR A 210 25.09 0.39 10.08
C TYR A 210 24.73 1.57 11.02
N GLY A 211 25.14 2.80 10.70
CA GLY A 211 24.75 4.01 11.44
C GLY A 211 23.48 4.70 10.92
N GLY A 212 22.97 4.30 9.75
CA GLY A 212 21.64 4.70 9.23
C GLY A 212 20.48 4.31 10.13
N SER A 213 20.68 3.35 11.04
CA SER A 213 19.73 3.00 12.11
C SER A 213 19.53 4.11 13.15
N LYS A 214 20.45 5.09 13.26
CA LYS A 214 20.36 6.16 14.28
C LYS A 214 20.02 7.54 13.73
N LYS A 215 20.25 7.81 12.43
CA LYS A 215 20.00 9.13 11.82
C LYS A 215 18.56 9.30 11.31
N SER A 216 17.88 8.20 10.91
CA SER A 216 16.44 8.21 10.61
C SER A 216 15.60 8.59 11.85
N ARG A 217 16.06 8.19 13.04
CA ARG A 217 15.39 8.43 14.33
C ARG A 217 15.32 9.90 14.76
N ARG A 218 16.11 10.80 14.15
CA ARG A 218 16.17 12.22 14.58
C ARG A 218 15.41 13.17 13.64
N MET A 219 15.21 12.78 12.38
CA MET A 219 14.36 13.52 11.43
C MET A 219 12.88 13.09 11.48
N SER A 220 12.57 11.83 11.79
CA SER A 220 11.16 11.42 11.97
C SER A 220 10.56 11.98 13.26
N ALA A 221 11.31 12.03 14.36
CA ALA A 221 10.82 12.53 15.65
C ALA A 221 10.31 13.99 15.63
N GLN A 222 10.85 14.83 14.74
CA GLN A 222 10.48 16.24 14.67
C GLN A 222 9.25 16.49 13.76
N TYR A 223 9.00 15.63 12.77
CA TYR A 223 7.77 15.61 11.98
C TYR A 223 6.63 14.83 12.69
N GLU A 224 6.95 13.73 13.37
CA GLU A 224 6.00 12.93 14.16
C GLU A 224 5.41 13.71 15.35
N LEU A 225 6.16 14.62 15.97
CA LEU A 225 5.65 15.45 17.07
C LEU A 225 4.60 16.47 16.59
N VAL A 226 4.77 17.01 15.37
CA VAL A 226 3.85 17.98 14.77
C VAL A 226 2.58 17.28 14.28
N ASP A 227 2.69 16.11 13.66
CA ASP A 227 1.52 15.31 13.26
C ASP A 227 0.75 14.78 14.48
N TYR A 228 1.45 14.36 15.54
CA TYR A 228 0.79 13.91 16.78
C TYR A 228 0.06 15.06 17.50
N ALA A 229 0.60 16.28 17.45
CA ALA A 229 -0.04 17.48 17.98
C ALA A 229 -1.25 17.95 17.14
N SER A 230 -1.30 17.57 15.86
CA SER A 230 -2.38 17.93 14.94
C SER A 230 -3.65 17.07 15.13
N GLY A 231 -3.57 16.00 15.92
CA GLY A 231 -4.69 15.09 16.20
C GLY A 231 -5.06 14.15 15.05
N ALA A 232 -4.42 14.28 13.88
CA ALA A 232 -4.65 13.44 12.72
C ALA A 232 -3.94 12.07 12.86
N PRO A 233 -4.52 10.96 12.35
CA PRO A 233 -3.86 9.66 12.37
C PRO A 233 -2.60 9.64 11.50
N VAL A 234 -1.49 9.15 12.06
CA VAL A 234 -0.18 9.06 11.37
C VAL A 234 -0.13 7.81 10.49
N LYS A 235 0.44 7.93 9.28
CA LYS A 235 0.72 6.75 8.44
C LYS A 235 2.06 6.13 8.82
N PHE A 236 2.03 4.88 9.26
CA PHE A 236 3.21 4.07 9.60
C PHE A 236 3.54 3.06 8.50
N SER A 237 4.83 2.79 8.31
CA SER A 237 5.27 1.65 7.51
C SER A 237 5.15 0.34 8.30
N TYR A 238 5.00 -0.78 7.58
CA TYR A 238 4.93 -2.10 8.21
C TYR A 238 6.18 -2.42 9.02
N LYS A 239 7.36 -2.04 8.53
CA LYS A 239 8.64 -2.25 9.22
C LYS A 239 8.73 -1.48 10.53
N GLU A 240 8.21 -0.26 10.58
CA GLU A 240 8.17 0.53 11.82
C GLU A 240 7.26 -0.12 12.87
N LEU A 241 6.06 -0.57 12.47
CA LEU A 241 5.15 -1.26 13.39
C LEU A 241 5.71 -2.60 13.82
N GLN A 242 6.31 -3.38 12.91
CA GLN A 242 6.99 -4.63 13.24
C GLN A 242 8.12 -4.40 14.26
N HIS A 243 8.90 -3.33 14.11
CA HIS A 243 9.93 -2.98 15.10
C HIS A 243 9.31 -2.57 16.44
N SER A 244 8.28 -1.71 16.40
CA SER A 244 7.60 -1.17 17.58
C SER A 244 6.90 -2.25 18.41
N THR A 245 6.42 -3.32 17.77
CA THR A 245 5.80 -4.49 18.40
C THR A 245 6.79 -5.64 18.67
N LYS A 246 8.10 -5.41 18.48
CA LYS A 246 9.15 -6.43 18.63
C LYS A 246 8.87 -7.72 17.83
N GLY A 247 8.40 -7.55 16.60
CA GLY A 247 8.00 -8.65 15.73
C GLY A 247 6.64 -9.24 16.08
N PHE A 248 5.70 -8.42 16.57
CA PHE A 248 4.35 -8.85 16.98
C PHE A 248 4.37 -9.89 18.10
N SER A 249 5.23 -9.69 19.11
CA SER A 249 5.52 -10.71 20.12
C SER A 249 4.49 -10.83 21.26
N GLU A 250 3.85 -9.71 21.63
CA GLU A 250 2.91 -9.64 22.75
C GLU A 250 1.49 -9.42 22.22
N SER A 251 0.71 -10.50 22.10
CA SER A 251 -0.72 -10.44 21.76
C SER A 251 -1.54 -10.03 22.99
N LEU A 252 -2.36 -8.99 22.82
CA LEU A 252 -3.30 -8.47 23.82
C LEU A 252 -4.67 -9.14 23.72
N GLY A 253 -4.99 -9.69 22.56
CA GLY A 253 -6.25 -10.33 22.24
C GLY A 253 -6.38 -10.64 20.75
N GLU A 254 -7.20 -11.63 20.45
CA GLU A 254 -7.55 -12.05 19.10
C GLU A 254 -9.07 -12.08 18.98
N GLY A 255 -9.61 -11.48 17.92
CA GLY A 255 -11.05 -11.44 17.65
C GLY A 255 -11.35 -11.69 16.18
N GLY A 256 -12.63 -11.66 15.81
CA GLY A 256 -13.09 -11.86 14.43
C GLY A 256 -12.60 -10.81 13.41
N PHE A 257 -11.87 -9.81 13.88
CA PHE A 257 -11.31 -8.70 13.11
C PHE A 257 -9.77 -8.72 13.09
N GLY A 258 -9.16 -9.78 13.58
CA GLY A 258 -7.71 -9.97 13.62
C GLY A 258 -7.12 -9.85 15.04
N VAL A 259 -5.79 -9.75 15.09
CA VAL A 259 -5.01 -9.84 16.32
C VAL A 259 -4.52 -8.45 16.75
N VAL A 260 -4.59 -8.15 18.04
CA VAL A 260 -4.10 -6.89 18.61
C VAL A 260 -2.79 -7.15 19.35
N TYR A 261 -1.74 -6.42 18.98
CA TYR A 261 -0.42 -6.52 19.58
C TYR A 261 -0.06 -5.27 20.36
N LYS A 262 0.68 -5.42 21.45
CA LYS A 262 1.27 -4.27 22.15
C LYS A 262 2.53 -3.80 21.44
N GLY A 263 2.70 -2.49 21.38
CA GLY A 263 3.91 -1.88 20.84
C GLY A 263 4.36 -0.66 21.64
N THR A 264 5.56 -0.17 21.33
CA THR A 264 6.08 1.09 21.85
C THR A 264 6.73 1.86 20.71
N LEU A 265 6.21 3.05 20.42
CA LEU A 265 6.73 3.94 19.38
C LEU A 265 8.06 4.60 19.80
N ALA A 266 8.77 5.21 18.83
CA ALA A 266 10.05 5.88 19.07
C ALA A 266 9.95 7.02 20.10
N ASN A 267 8.81 7.69 20.16
CA ASN A 267 8.48 8.73 21.15
C ASN A 267 8.11 8.18 22.54
N ARG A 268 8.28 6.87 22.78
CA ARG A 268 7.94 6.13 24.00
C ARG A 268 6.45 5.94 24.28
N MET A 269 5.58 6.31 23.34
CA MET A 269 4.16 6.03 23.46
C MET A 269 3.89 4.53 23.40
N VAL A 270 3.15 4.01 24.37
CA VAL A 270 2.65 2.64 24.32
C VAL A 270 1.39 2.62 23.45
N ILE A 271 1.35 1.68 22.51
CA ILE A 271 0.30 1.58 21.49
C ILE A 271 -0.27 0.16 21.41
N ALA A 272 -1.50 0.06 20.94
CA ALA A 272 -2.13 -1.19 20.55
C ALA A 272 -2.23 -1.25 19.01
N VAL A 273 -1.62 -2.26 18.40
CA VAL A 273 -1.55 -2.45 16.95
C VAL A 273 -2.48 -3.58 16.56
N LYS A 274 -3.65 -3.26 16.01
CA LYS A 274 -4.60 -4.23 15.46
C LYS A 274 -4.19 -4.59 14.04
N GLN A 275 -3.77 -5.83 13.82
CA GLN A 275 -3.48 -6.38 12.51
C GLN A 275 -4.74 -7.06 11.97
N LEU A 276 -5.30 -6.51 10.90
CA LEU A 276 -6.53 -7.02 10.30
C LEU A 276 -6.22 -8.25 9.42
N GLU A 277 -7.08 -9.26 9.51
CA GLU A 277 -6.97 -10.50 8.75
C GLU A 277 -8.02 -10.59 7.63
N GLY A 278 -7.71 -11.36 6.58
CA GLY A 278 -8.58 -11.55 5.41
C GLY A 278 -8.43 -10.45 4.34
N ILE A 279 -8.34 -10.87 3.07
CA ILE A 279 -8.05 -9.95 1.94
C ILE A 279 -9.22 -8.97 1.72
N GLU A 280 -10.45 -9.45 1.60
CA GLU A 280 -11.61 -8.59 1.31
C GLU A 280 -12.25 -8.02 2.58
N GLN A 281 -12.47 -8.88 3.59
CA GLN A 281 -13.12 -8.46 4.84
C GLN A 281 -12.23 -7.51 5.66
N GLY A 282 -10.93 -7.80 5.76
CA GLY A 282 -9.96 -6.94 6.45
C GLY A 282 -9.77 -5.59 5.73
N GLU A 283 -9.76 -5.57 4.39
CA GLU A 283 -9.71 -4.31 3.62
C GLU A 283 -10.97 -3.46 3.84
N MET A 284 -12.15 -4.07 3.85
CA MET A 284 -13.40 -3.34 4.12
C MET A 284 -13.38 -2.73 5.52
N GLN A 285 -13.03 -3.51 6.55
CA GLN A 285 -12.94 -3.03 7.93
C GLN A 285 -11.89 -1.93 8.08
N PHE A 286 -10.73 -2.10 7.46
CA PHE A 286 -9.68 -1.09 7.46
C PHE A 286 -10.20 0.25 6.94
N ARG A 287 -10.84 0.24 5.77
CA ARG A 287 -11.38 1.45 5.15
C ARG A 287 -12.48 2.06 6.01
N MET A 288 -13.36 1.25 6.60
CA MET A 288 -14.42 1.73 7.48
C MET A 288 -13.86 2.37 8.75
N GLU A 289 -12.92 1.71 9.44
CA GLU A 289 -12.29 2.26 10.64
C GLU A 289 -11.55 3.56 10.27
N VAL A 290 -10.68 3.57 9.27
CA VAL A 290 -9.96 4.79 8.85
C VAL A 290 -10.92 5.90 8.42
N ALA A 291 -12.00 5.61 7.69
CA ALA A 291 -12.96 6.63 7.27
C ALA A 291 -13.78 7.19 8.44
N THR A 292 -14.09 6.36 9.44
CA THR A 292 -14.97 6.73 10.55
C THR A 292 -14.20 7.37 11.70
N ILE A 293 -13.18 6.69 12.24
CA ILE A 293 -12.51 7.09 13.48
C ILE A 293 -11.41 8.15 13.28
N SER A 294 -10.96 8.39 12.04
CA SER A 294 -9.90 9.39 11.77
C SER A 294 -10.31 10.83 12.04
N SER A 295 -11.61 11.12 12.01
CA SER A 295 -12.18 12.46 12.18
C SER A 295 -12.96 12.65 13.49
N THR A 296 -12.98 11.63 14.35
CA THR A 296 -13.70 11.64 15.62
C THR A 296 -12.73 11.77 16.79
N HIS A 297 -13.01 12.73 17.67
CA HIS A 297 -12.20 12.98 18.87
C HIS A 297 -13.14 13.25 20.04
N HIS A 298 -13.25 12.28 20.94
CA HIS A 298 -14.09 12.38 22.12
C HIS A 298 -13.47 11.62 23.30
N LEU A 299 -13.68 12.11 24.52
CA LEU A 299 -13.08 11.54 25.74
C LEU A 299 -13.42 10.05 25.90
N ASN A 300 -14.66 9.68 25.58
CA ASN A 300 -15.19 8.33 25.71
C ASN A 300 -15.09 7.47 24.44
N LEU A 301 -14.23 7.84 23.49
CA LEU A 301 -13.88 7.01 22.34
C LEU A 301 -12.37 6.67 22.37
N VAL A 302 -12.00 5.50 21.88
CA VAL A 302 -10.59 5.13 21.72
C VAL A 302 -10.00 5.92 20.56
N ARG A 303 -8.86 6.58 20.81
CA ARG A 303 -8.18 7.39 19.80
C ARG A 303 -7.36 6.53 18.84
N LEU A 304 -7.61 6.69 17.54
CA LEU A 304 -6.74 6.19 16.48
C LEU A 304 -5.48 7.07 16.41
N VAL A 305 -4.33 6.50 16.77
CA VAL A 305 -3.01 7.13 16.66
C VAL A 305 -2.56 7.16 15.20
N GLY A 306 -2.88 6.12 14.44
CA GLY A 306 -2.42 5.99 13.06
C GLY A 306 -2.78 4.66 12.42
N PHE A 307 -2.23 4.42 11.23
CA PHE A 307 -2.54 3.22 10.45
C PHE A 307 -1.36 2.82 9.53
N CYS A 308 -1.37 1.58 9.06
CA CYS A 308 -0.47 1.06 8.04
C CYS A 308 -1.28 0.46 6.89
N SER A 309 -0.91 0.82 5.66
CA SER A 309 -1.54 0.35 4.42
C SER A 309 -0.49 -0.14 3.40
N ASP A 310 0.57 -0.79 3.86
CA ASP A 310 1.70 -1.22 3.02
C ASP A 310 1.39 -2.55 2.31
N GLY A 311 1.26 -2.52 0.99
CA GLY A 311 1.00 -3.73 0.19
C GLY A 311 -0.28 -4.44 0.66
N ARG A 312 -0.14 -5.66 1.17
CA ARG A 312 -1.24 -6.48 1.74
C ARG A 312 -1.47 -6.26 3.23
N HIS A 313 -0.63 -5.46 3.89
CA HIS A 313 -0.70 -5.25 5.33
C HIS A 313 -1.68 -4.12 5.63
N ARG A 314 -2.66 -4.42 6.49
CA ARG A 314 -3.63 -3.48 7.03
C ARG A 314 -3.55 -3.52 8.55
N LEU A 315 -3.01 -2.46 9.13
CA LEU A 315 -2.87 -2.35 10.58
C LEU A 315 -3.42 -1.02 11.05
N LEU A 316 -4.03 -1.03 12.23
CA LEU A 316 -4.56 0.15 12.90
C LEU A 316 -3.84 0.31 14.22
N VAL A 317 -3.45 1.54 14.54
CA VAL A 317 -2.65 1.87 15.71
C VAL A 317 -3.49 2.72 16.63
N TYR A 318 -3.78 2.18 17.82
CA TYR A 318 -4.60 2.79 18.84
C TYR A 318 -3.76 3.19 20.05
N GLU A 319 -4.28 4.10 20.86
CA GLU A 319 -3.77 4.30 22.21
C GLU A 319 -3.89 3.00 23.03
N PHE A 320 -2.87 2.69 23.82
CA PHE A 320 -2.90 1.52 24.68
C PHE A 320 -3.61 1.83 26.01
N LEU A 321 -4.67 1.08 26.30
CA LEU A 321 -5.45 1.20 27.54
C LEU A 321 -5.12 0.04 28.48
N ARG A 322 -4.40 0.34 29.56
CA ARG A 322 -3.81 -0.66 30.45
C ARG A 322 -4.84 -1.51 31.19
N SER A 323 -5.97 -0.93 31.57
CA SER A 323 -7.01 -1.63 32.33
C SER A 323 -7.76 -2.65 31.46
N GLY A 324 -7.68 -2.53 30.13
CA GLY A 324 -8.29 -3.47 29.19
C GLY A 324 -9.80 -3.27 29.06
N SER A 325 -10.51 -4.34 28.69
CA SER A 325 -11.94 -4.33 28.36
C SER A 325 -12.84 -4.56 29.58
N LEU A 326 -14.04 -3.98 29.56
CA LEU A 326 -15.02 -4.00 30.65
C LEU A 326 -15.51 -5.41 31.02
N ASP A 327 -15.60 -6.32 30.06
CA ASP A 327 -16.01 -7.71 30.29
C ASP A 327 -15.14 -8.40 31.36
N LYS A 328 -13.84 -8.09 31.38
CA LYS A 328 -12.87 -8.67 32.32
C LYS A 328 -13.13 -8.26 33.77
N PHE A 329 -13.85 -7.16 33.99
CA PHE A 329 -14.22 -6.64 35.31
C PHE A 329 -15.63 -7.07 35.74
N LEU A 330 -16.57 -7.19 34.79
CA LEU A 330 -17.95 -7.56 35.12
C LEU A 330 -18.08 -9.07 35.41
N PHE A 331 -17.41 -9.91 34.61
CA PHE A 331 -17.63 -11.37 34.63
C PHE A 331 -16.48 -12.16 35.26
N THR A 332 -15.68 -11.53 36.12
CA THR A 332 -14.61 -12.20 36.86
C THR A 332 -15.17 -13.19 37.88
N SER A 333 -14.50 -14.32 38.06
CA SER A 333 -14.79 -15.29 39.13
C SER A 333 -14.48 -14.71 40.52
N ASN A 334 -15.20 -15.21 41.53
CA ASN A 334 -15.21 -14.68 42.90
C ASN A 334 -13.82 -14.64 43.62
N ASP A 335 -12.80 -15.32 43.09
CA ASP A 335 -11.47 -15.39 43.71
C ASP A 335 -10.55 -14.19 43.39
N GLN A 336 -10.95 -13.23 42.55
CA GLN A 336 -10.15 -12.04 42.19
C GLN A 336 -10.75 -10.72 42.70
N SER A 337 -10.96 -10.62 44.01
CA SER A 337 -11.55 -9.42 44.66
C SER A 337 -10.82 -8.09 44.37
N GLU A 338 -9.52 -8.13 44.06
CA GLU A 338 -8.71 -6.93 43.73
C GLU A 338 -9.13 -6.22 42.43
N LYS A 339 -9.98 -6.82 41.59
CA LYS A 339 -10.45 -6.24 40.31
C LYS A 339 -11.91 -5.81 40.31
N LEU A 340 -12.60 -5.85 41.45
CA LEU A 340 -14.02 -5.51 41.47
C LEU A 340 -14.23 -3.99 41.35
N LEU A 341 -15.00 -3.57 40.35
CA LEU A 341 -15.39 -2.16 40.20
C LEU A 341 -16.41 -1.76 41.28
N THR A 342 -16.17 -0.63 41.93
CA THR A 342 -17.14 0.05 42.82
C THR A 342 -18.39 0.48 42.06
N TRP A 343 -19.48 0.74 42.78
CA TRP A 343 -20.71 1.27 42.17
C TRP A 343 -20.44 2.56 41.37
N GLU A 344 -19.77 3.53 41.98
CA GLU A 344 -19.41 4.81 41.34
C GLU A 344 -18.67 4.60 40.01
N ASN A 345 -17.67 3.72 39.98
CA ASN A 345 -16.94 3.42 38.74
C ASN A 345 -17.88 2.79 37.69
N ARG A 346 -18.75 1.87 38.08
CA ARG A 346 -19.71 1.24 37.15
C ARG A 346 -20.69 2.26 36.57
N PHE A 347 -21.23 3.13 37.41
CA PHE A 347 -22.15 4.17 36.98
C PHE A 347 -21.47 5.18 36.04
N ASN A 348 -20.24 5.60 36.37
CA ASN A 348 -19.43 6.46 35.51
C ASN A 348 -19.07 5.81 34.17
N ILE A 349 -18.81 4.50 34.16
CA ILE A 349 -18.58 3.72 32.93
C ILE A 349 -19.84 3.69 32.07
N ALA A 350 -21.01 3.43 32.67
CA ALA A 350 -22.30 3.46 31.97
C ALA A 350 -22.56 4.84 31.34
N LEU A 351 -22.34 5.91 32.10
CA LEU A 351 -22.53 7.28 31.64
C LEU A 351 -21.53 7.67 30.55
N GLY A 352 -20.25 7.35 30.74
CA GLY A 352 -19.18 7.63 29.77
C GLY A 352 -19.40 6.88 28.46
N THR A 353 -19.77 5.61 28.52
CA THR A 353 -20.16 4.82 27.34
C THR A 353 -21.34 5.49 26.63
N GLY A 354 -22.35 5.93 27.38
CA GLY A 354 -23.51 6.62 26.83
C GLY A 354 -23.14 7.91 26.09
N ARG A 355 -22.31 8.76 26.71
CA ARG A 355 -21.79 10.00 26.11
C ARG A 355 -20.99 9.73 24.83
N GLY A 356 -20.17 8.68 24.83
CA GLY A 356 -19.43 8.26 23.62
C GLY A 356 -20.36 7.90 22.45
N ILE A 357 -21.44 7.18 22.72
CA ILE A 357 -22.43 6.81 21.69
C ILE A 357 -23.26 8.03 21.26
N THR A 358 -23.66 8.90 22.19
CA THR A 358 -24.34 10.17 21.87
C THR A 358 -23.51 11.00 20.89
N TYR A 359 -22.21 11.15 21.14
CA TYR A 359 -21.31 11.88 20.24
C TYR A 359 -21.36 11.31 18.81
N LEU A 360 -21.27 9.98 18.67
CA LEU A 360 -21.32 9.30 17.36
C LEU A 360 -22.65 9.51 16.63
N HIS A 361 -23.77 9.50 17.37
CA HIS A 361 -25.11 9.54 16.78
C HIS A 361 -25.59 10.96 16.48
N GLU A 362 -25.27 11.91 17.34
CA GLU A 362 -25.95 13.21 17.43
C GLU A 362 -25.02 14.41 17.24
N GLU A 363 -23.71 14.27 17.50
CA GLU A 363 -22.75 15.39 17.45
C GLU A 363 -21.78 15.33 16.26
N CYS A 364 -21.54 14.14 15.72
CA CYS A 364 -20.78 13.96 14.48
C CYS A 364 -21.50 14.55 13.26
N ARG A 365 -20.72 14.98 12.26
CA ARG A 365 -21.25 15.56 11.01
C ARG A 365 -22.22 14.62 10.30
N ASP A 366 -21.81 13.37 10.16
CA ASP A 366 -22.66 12.28 9.68
C ASP A 366 -22.91 11.36 10.87
N CYS A 367 -24.12 10.80 10.96
CA CYS A 367 -24.47 9.89 12.05
C CYS A 367 -23.67 8.59 11.88
N ILE A 368 -22.89 8.22 12.90
CA ILE A 368 -22.06 7.01 12.90
C ILE A 368 -22.76 5.95 13.75
N ILE A 369 -23.24 4.88 13.14
CA ILE A 369 -23.76 3.71 13.85
C ILE A 369 -22.62 2.73 14.08
N HIS A 370 -22.32 2.37 15.32
CA HIS A 370 -21.21 1.50 15.69
C HIS A 370 -21.45 0.02 15.31
N CYS A 371 -22.67 -0.49 15.50
CA CYS A 371 -23.11 -1.85 15.17
C CYS A 371 -22.46 -3.01 15.98
N ASP A 372 -21.64 -2.73 16.99
CA ASP A 372 -20.99 -3.77 17.82
C ASP A 372 -20.70 -3.30 19.25
N ILE A 373 -21.66 -2.59 19.86
CA ILE A 373 -21.56 -2.18 21.27
C ILE A 373 -21.73 -3.41 22.16
N LYS A 374 -20.71 -3.69 22.98
CA LYS A 374 -20.65 -4.81 23.92
C LYS A 374 -19.53 -4.58 24.95
N PRO A 375 -19.50 -5.28 26.10
CA PRO A 375 -18.49 -5.05 27.13
C PRO A 375 -17.05 -5.28 26.67
N GLU A 376 -16.82 -6.18 25.70
CA GLU A 376 -15.50 -6.46 25.14
C GLU A 376 -14.94 -5.27 24.34
N ASN A 377 -15.83 -4.43 23.78
CA ASN A 377 -15.48 -3.26 22.97
C ASN A 377 -15.49 -1.95 23.77
N ILE A 378 -15.74 -2.00 25.08
CA ILE A 378 -15.65 -0.86 25.99
C ILE A 378 -14.36 -1.02 26.79
N LEU A 379 -13.35 -0.23 26.45
CA LEU A 379 -12.04 -0.25 27.10
C LEU A 379 -11.99 0.78 28.23
N LEU A 380 -11.17 0.51 29.24
CA LEU A 380 -11.00 1.37 30.41
C LEU A 380 -9.58 1.92 30.46
N ASP A 381 -9.44 3.21 30.76
CA ASP A 381 -8.14 3.81 31.06
C ASP A 381 -7.71 3.56 32.52
N GLU A 382 -6.59 4.17 32.94
CA GLU A 382 -6.06 4.01 34.30
C GLU A 382 -6.98 4.60 35.39
N GLY A 383 -7.86 5.54 35.02
CA GLY A 383 -8.87 6.14 35.90
C GLY A 383 -10.26 5.49 35.76
N TYR A 384 -10.35 4.33 35.10
CA TYR A 384 -11.62 3.65 34.77
C TYR A 384 -12.59 4.47 33.92
N THR A 385 -12.09 5.46 33.17
CA THR A 385 -12.91 6.16 32.17
C THR A 385 -13.19 5.22 31.00
N ALA A 386 -14.47 5.07 30.66
CA ALA A 386 -14.91 4.24 29.54
C ALA A 386 -14.58 4.86 28.18
N LYS A 387 -14.03 4.05 27.28
CA LYS A 387 -13.73 4.39 25.88
C LYS A 387 -14.26 3.31 24.94
N VAL A 388 -15.21 3.69 24.09
CA VAL A 388 -15.77 2.81 23.06
C VAL A 388 -14.74 2.58 21.94
N SER A 389 -14.60 1.32 21.52
CA SER A 389 -13.57 0.85 20.59
C SER A 389 -14.17 -0.08 19.52
N ASP A 390 -13.35 -0.43 18.52
CA ASP A 390 -13.68 -1.41 17.47
C ASP A 390 -14.77 -0.97 16.48
N PHE A 391 -14.41 -0.02 15.62
CA PHE A 391 -15.30 0.56 14.60
C PHE A 391 -15.37 -0.28 13.30
N GLY A 392 -14.88 -1.53 13.31
CA GLY A 392 -14.79 -2.38 12.11
C GLY A 392 -16.13 -2.66 11.43
N LEU A 393 -17.24 -2.54 12.17
CA LEU A 393 -18.60 -2.71 11.67
C LEU A 393 -19.39 -1.40 11.53
N ALA A 394 -18.76 -0.26 11.83
CA ALA A 394 -19.44 1.02 11.87
C ALA A 394 -19.99 1.42 10.49
N LYS A 395 -21.04 2.26 10.49
CA LYS A 395 -21.71 2.74 9.27
C LYS A 395 -22.01 4.23 9.36
N LEU A 396 -21.69 4.93 8.28
CA LEU A 396 -22.00 6.35 8.11
C LEU A 396 -23.39 6.49 7.49
N MET A 397 -24.29 7.18 8.18
CA MET A 397 -25.58 7.60 7.64
C MET A 397 -25.56 9.10 7.40
N ASN A 398 -25.84 9.49 6.16
CA ASN A 398 -26.03 10.90 5.85
C ASN A 398 -27.36 11.36 6.44
N PRO A 399 -27.40 12.44 7.25
CA PRO A 399 -28.64 12.96 7.82
C PRO A 399 -29.74 13.28 6.79
N LYS A 400 -29.36 13.50 5.52
CA LYS A 400 -30.28 13.76 4.40
C LYS A 400 -30.86 12.50 3.76
N ASP A 401 -30.25 11.35 3.97
CA ASP A 401 -30.79 10.05 3.53
C ASP A 401 -31.62 9.46 4.66
N HIS A 402 -32.93 9.72 4.65
CA HIS A 402 -33.90 9.04 5.54
C HIS A 402 -34.08 7.54 5.20
N ARG A 403 -33.16 6.98 4.41
CA ARG A 403 -33.26 5.63 3.85
C ARG A 403 -32.43 4.68 4.69
N HIS A 404 -33.15 3.94 5.54
CA HIS A 404 -32.96 2.51 5.77
C HIS A 404 -31.78 1.86 5.02
N LEU A 405 -30.71 1.51 5.76
CA LEU A 405 -29.57 0.78 5.21
C LEU A 405 -30.02 -0.64 4.80
N SER A 406 -30.19 -0.89 3.51
CA SER A 406 -30.35 -2.25 2.96
C SER A 406 -28.99 -2.94 3.01
N LEU A 407 -28.85 -4.01 3.79
CA LEU A 407 -27.57 -4.67 4.02
C LEU A 407 -27.56 -6.10 3.49
N ALA A 408 -26.49 -6.45 2.79
CA ALA A 408 -26.27 -7.76 2.19
C ALA A 408 -25.80 -8.84 3.19
N SER A 409 -25.53 -8.49 4.46
CA SER A 409 -25.21 -9.48 5.52
C SER A 409 -25.44 -8.93 6.93
N ILE A 410 -26.03 -9.74 7.80
CA ILE A 410 -26.13 -9.51 9.25
C ILE A 410 -24.71 -9.66 9.84
N ARG A 411 -24.17 -8.59 10.42
CA ARG A 411 -22.87 -8.58 11.13
C ARG A 411 -23.05 -7.96 12.52
N GLY A 412 -22.28 -8.43 13.50
CA GLY A 412 -22.31 -7.99 14.91
C GLY A 412 -22.42 -9.16 15.90
N THR A 413 -22.32 -8.87 17.19
CA THR A 413 -22.23 -9.91 18.23
C THR A 413 -23.61 -10.40 18.70
N ARG A 414 -23.89 -11.70 18.52
CA ARG A 414 -25.13 -12.35 19.00
C ARG A 414 -25.31 -12.10 20.51
N GLY A 415 -26.52 -11.78 20.91
CA GLY A 415 -26.84 -11.38 22.29
C GLY A 415 -26.95 -9.87 22.49
N TYR A 416 -26.29 -9.06 21.66
CA TYR A 416 -26.40 -7.59 21.68
C TYR A 416 -27.10 -7.03 20.44
N LEU A 417 -27.34 -7.86 19.43
CA LEU A 417 -28.04 -7.47 18.21
C LEU A 417 -29.52 -7.16 18.48
N ALA A 418 -29.95 -5.98 18.03
CA ALA A 418 -31.34 -5.56 18.12
C ALA A 418 -32.27 -6.49 17.29
N PRO A 419 -33.53 -6.69 17.70
CA PRO A 419 -34.48 -7.58 17.01
C PRO A 419 -34.66 -7.26 15.52
N GLU A 420 -34.74 -5.98 15.15
CA GLU A 420 -34.86 -5.56 13.75
C GLU A 420 -33.63 -5.94 12.91
N TRP A 421 -32.45 -5.97 13.53
CA TRP A 421 -31.21 -6.37 12.88
C TRP A 421 -31.20 -7.87 12.58
N LEU A 422 -31.67 -8.68 13.53
CA LEU A 422 -31.81 -10.14 13.36
C LEU A 422 -32.89 -10.51 12.35
N ALA A 423 -33.96 -9.73 12.28
CA ALA A 423 -35.05 -9.90 11.33
C ALA A 423 -34.75 -9.34 9.93
N ASN A 424 -33.52 -8.87 9.69
CA ASN A 424 -33.09 -8.26 8.43
C ASN A 424 -33.97 -7.08 7.98
N HIS A 425 -34.60 -6.40 8.95
CA HIS A 425 -35.29 -5.15 8.73
C HIS A 425 -34.26 -4.02 8.63
N PRO A 426 -34.65 -2.87 8.07
CA PRO A 426 -33.79 -1.71 8.09
C PRO A 426 -33.33 -1.27 9.47
N ILE A 427 -32.05 -0.92 9.54
CA ILE A 427 -31.39 -0.57 10.79
C ILE A 427 -31.15 0.93 10.87
N THR A 428 -31.15 1.46 12.09
CA THR A 428 -30.96 2.88 12.40
C THR A 428 -30.04 2.97 13.61
N SER A 429 -29.66 4.18 14.05
CA SER A 429 -28.89 4.38 15.29
C SER A 429 -29.51 3.71 16.53
N LYS A 430 -30.82 3.40 16.50
CA LYS A 430 -31.53 2.68 17.55
C LYS A 430 -31.05 1.24 17.79
N CYS A 431 -30.31 0.63 16.85
CA CYS A 431 -29.72 -0.68 17.11
C CYS A 431 -28.59 -0.61 18.15
N ASP A 432 -27.76 0.45 18.11
CA ASP A 432 -26.75 0.70 19.15
C ASP A 432 -27.38 1.03 20.50
N VAL A 433 -28.52 1.73 20.51
CA VAL A 433 -29.28 2.01 21.75
C VAL A 433 -29.72 0.71 22.42
N TYR A 434 -30.21 -0.27 21.64
CA TYR A 434 -30.53 -1.61 22.15
C TYR A 434 -29.31 -2.30 22.73
N SER A 435 -28.20 -2.34 21.98
CA SER A 435 -26.95 -2.94 22.42
C SER A 435 -26.41 -2.28 23.71
N TYR A 436 -26.51 -0.95 23.82
CA TYR A 436 -26.19 -0.21 25.03
C TYR A 436 -27.09 -0.59 26.20
N GLY A 437 -28.40 -0.73 25.99
CA GLY A 437 -29.34 -1.17 27.02
C GLY A 437 -28.97 -2.53 27.60
N MET A 438 -28.56 -3.46 26.73
CA MET A 438 -28.03 -4.76 27.16
C MET A 438 -26.78 -4.56 28.02
N VAL A 439 -25.77 -3.82 27.53
CA VAL A 439 -24.55 -3.52 28.29
C VAL A 439 -24.85 -2.87 29.65
N LEU A 440 -25.77 -1.90 29.69
CA LEU A 440 -26.14 -1.20 30.92
C LEU A 440 -26.69 -2.16 31.96
N LEU A 441 -27.54 -3.11 31.56
CA LEU A 441 -28.07 -4.13 32.46
C LEU A 441 -26.95 -5.06 32.98
N GLU A 442 -25.94 -5.37 32.16
CA GLU A 442 -24.77 -6.16 32.60
C GLU A 442 -23.85 -5.36 33.54
N ILE A 443 -23.72 -4.05 33.34
CA ILE A 443 -22.97 -3.16 34.25
C ILE A 443 -23.61 -3.20 35.64
N VAL A 444 -24.94 -3.04 35.72
CA VAL A 444 -25.67 -3.03 37.00
C VAL A 444 -25.61 -4.38 37.69
N SER A 445 -25.81 -5.47 36.94
CA SER A 445 -25.96 -6.82 37.51
C SER A 445 -24.66 -7.61 37.66
N GLY A 446 -23.62 -7.26 36.89
CA GLY A 446 -22.41 -8.09 36.76
C GLY A 446 -22.67 -9.46 36.11
N ARG A 447 -23.82 -9.64 35.44
CA ARG A 447 -24.25 -10.92 34.85
C ARG A 447 -24.47 -10.80 33.35
N ARG A 448 -24.23 -11.88 32.62
CA ARG A 448 -24.50 -11.94 31.18
C ARG A 448 -26.00 -12.03 30.94
N ASN A 449 -26.54 -11.18 30.07
CA ASN A 449 -27.99 -11.09 29.83
C ASN A 449 -28.62 -12.38 29.29
N PHE A 450 -27.83 -13.19 28.58
CA PHE A 450 -28.26 -14.45 27.98
C PHE A 450 -28.00 -15.66 28.88
N GLU A 451 -27.42 -15.47 30.07
CA GLU A 451 -27.24 -16.54 31.04
C GLU A 451 -28.60 -17.08 31.49
N VAL A 452 -28.70 -18.41 31.56
CA VAL A 452 -29.86 -19.12 32.09
C VAL A 452 -29.37 -19.92 33.30
N SER A 453 -30.03 -19.75 34.42
CA SER A 453 -29.64 -20.36 35.70
C SER A 453 -30.87 -20.84 36.46
N PRO A 454 -30.73 -21.75 37.44
CA PRO A 454 -31.82 -22.09 38.35
C PRO A 454 -32.36 -20.86 39.10
N GLU A 455 -31.50 -19.91 39.41
CA GLU A 455 -31.84 -18.63 40.06
C GLU A 455 -32.76 -17.76 39.20
N THR A 456 -32.65 -17.87 37.88
CA THR A 456 -33.51 -17.16 36.91
C THR A 456 -34.74 -17.97 36.50
N ASP A 457 -35.03 -19.08 37.18
CA ASP A 457 -36.15 -19.99 36.88
C ASP A 457 -36.18 -20.39 35.40
N GLY A 458 -35.00 -20.77 34.88
CA GLY A 458 -34.81 -21.21 33.50
C GLY A 458 -34.96 -20.13 32.42
N LYS A 459 -35.10 -18.85 32.81
CA LYS A 459 -35.21 -17.71 31.87
C LYS A 459 -33.85 -17.08 31.61
N LYS A 460 -33.71 -16.43 30.45
CA LYS A 460 -32.59 -15.51 30.18
C LYS A 460 -32.58 -14.41 31.24
N PHE A 461 -31.40 -14.04 31.73
CA PHE A 461 -31.24 -13.03 32.78
C PHE A 461 -31.98 -11.73 32.47
N SER A 462 -31.89 -11.21 31.24
CA SER A 462 -32.58 -9.95 30.88
C SER A 462 -34.10 -10.01 31.05
N LEU A 463 -34.71 -11.16 30.74
CA LEU A 463 -36.14 -11.38 30.95
C LEU A 463 -36.47 -11.52 32.44
N TRP A 464 -35.68 -12.31 33.16
CA TRP A 464 -35.86 -12.48 34.61
C TRP A 464 -35.74 -11.15 35.35
N ALA A 465 -34.75 -10.32 34.99
CA ALA A 465 -34.55 -9.00 35.58
C ALA A 465 -35.75 -8.09 35.36
N TYR A 466 -36.35 -8.10 34.16
CA TYR A 466 -37.57 -7.34 33.90
C TYR A 466 -38.74 -7.79 34.80
N LEU A 467 -38.92 -9.09 35.01
CA LEU A 467 -39.97 -9.63 35.88
C LEU A 467 -39.76 -9.25 37.36
N GLU A 468 -38.53 -9.21 37.84
CA GLU A 468 -38.23 -8.72 39.20
C GLU A 468 -38.43 -7.21 39.32
N PHE A 469 -38.07 -6.44 38.29
CA PHE A 469 -38.38 -5.02 38.21
C PHE A 469 -39.89 -4.74 38.23
N GLU A 470 -40.71 -5.55 37.55
CA GLU A 470 -42.17 -5.42 37.60
C GLU A 470 -42.73 -5.63 39.01
N LYS A 471 -42.14 -6.55 39.78
CA LYS A 471 -42.48 -6.79 41.19
C LYS A 471 -41.98 -5.70 42.14
N GLY A 472 -41.08 -4.82 41.67
CA GLY A 472 -40.43 -3.79 42.48
C GLY A 472 -39.20 -4.28 43.26
N HIS A 473 -38.63 -5.44 42.89
CA HIS A 473 -37.44 -6.01 43.51
C HIS A 473 -36.15 -5.63 42.74
N THR A 474 -35.86 -4.33 42.64
CA THR A 474 -34.68 -3.85 41.91
C THR A 474 -33.37 -4.30 42.54
N GLU A 475 -33.33 -4.47 43.86
CA GLU A 475 -32.20 -4.98 44.63
C GLU A 475 -31.79 -6.40 44.24
N ALA A 476 -32.72 -7.21 43.72
CA ALA A 476 -32.42 -8.56 43.25
C ALA A 476 -31.61 -8.57 41.94
N ILE A 477 -31.68 -7.49 41.16
CA ILE A 477 -31.04 -7.35 39.85
C ILE A 477 -29.59 -6.86 40.00
N VAL A 478 -29.34 -6.02 41.01
CA VAL A 478 -28.03 -5.40 41.28
C VAL A 478 -26.99 -6.46 41.67
N ASP A 479 -25.76 -6.27 41.22
CA ASP A 479 -24.63 -7.13 41.55
C ASP A 479 -24.37 -7.19 43.07
N LYS A 480 -24.70 -8.33 43.68
CA LYS A 480 -24.57 -8.58 45.12
C LYS A 480 -23.13 -8.50 45.64
N ARG A 481 -22.12 -8.48 44.76
CA ARG A 481 -20.71 -8.33 45.13
C ARG A 481 -20.34 -6.89 45.49
N ILE A 482 -21.11 -5.91 45.00
CA ILE A 482 -20.85 -4.49 45.24
C ILE A 482 -21.45 -4.07 46.59
N LYS A 483 -20.72 -3.27 47.35
CA LYS A 483 -21.19 -2.63 48.59
C LYS A 483 -21.54 -1.17 48.31
N ASP A 484 -22.41 -0.60 49.15
CA ASP A 484 -22.76 0.82 49.14
C ASP A 484 -23.28 1.34 47.78
N VAL A 485 -24.18 0.57 47.17
CA VAL A 485 -24.84 0.94 45.90
C VAL A 485 -25.83 2.09 46.15
N ASP A 486 -25.75 3.14 45.33
CA ASP A 486 -26.76 4.18 45.29
C ASP A 486 -28.04 3.61 44.67
N SER A 487 -29.09 3.49 45.48
CA SER A 487 -30.33 2.83 45.08
C SER A 487 -31.10 3.64 44.03
N GLU A 488 -31.03 4.97 44.06
CA GLU A 488 -31.72 5.81 43.08
C GLU A 488 -31.02 5.75 41.72
N GLU A 489 -29.69 5.81 41.71
CA GLU A 489 -28.90 5.60 40.48
C GLU A 489 -29.13 4.20 39.89
N ALA A 490 -29.17 3.17 40.74
CA ALA A 490 -29.40 1.80 40.30
C ALA A 490 -30.78 1.61 39.70
N GLU A 491 -31.83 2.14 40.34
CA GLU A 491 -33.18 2.09 39.82
C GLU A 491 -33.30 2.83 38.48
N ARG A 492 -32.73 4.04 38.36
CA ARG A 492 -32.68 4.79 37.10
C ARG A 492 -31.98 3.98 36.00
N ALA A 493 -30.80 3.42 36.30
CA ALA A 493 -30.05 2.62 35.34
C ALA A 493 -30.82 1.38 34.84
N ILE A 494 -31.52 0.69 35.75
CA ILE A 494 -32.38 -0.46 35.41
C ILE A 494 -33.54 -0.01 34.50
N MET A 495 -34.25 1.06 34.85
CA MET A 495 -35.35 1.58 34.03
C MET A 495 -34.89 2.02 32.64
N VAL A 496 -33.76 2.73 32.57
CA VAL A 496 -33.15 3.15 31.30
C VAL A 496 -32.79 1.93 30.46
N SER A 497 -32.20 0.89 31.07
CA SER A 497 -31.85 -0.34 30.35
C SER A 497 -33.07 -0.97 29.68
N PHE A 498 -34.22 -1.02 30.36
CA PHE A 498 -35.46 -1.55 29.83
C PHE A 498 -36.10 -0.67 28.75
N TRP A 499 -35.99 0.66 28.83
CA TRP A 499 -36.36 1.55 27.73
C TRP A 499 -35.50 1.34 26.49
N CYS A 500 -34.20 1.08 26.67
CA CYS A 500 -33.26 0.86 25.58
C CYS A 500 -33.49 -0.48 24.87
N ILE A 501 -33.88 -1.55 25.57
CA ILE A 501 -34.03 -2.89 24.98
C ILE A 501 -35.44 -3.19 24.44
N GLN A 502 -36.27 -2.17 24.20
CA GLN A 502 -37.59 -2.35 23.60
C GLN A 502 -37.53 -2.99 22.22
N GLU A 503 -38.52 -3.82 21.87
CA GLU A 503 -38.53 -4.52 20.58
C GLU A 503 -38.62 -3.53 19.41
N GLN A 504 -39.49 -2.53 19.51
CA GLN A 504 -39.69 -1.55 18.45
C GLN A 504 -38.66 -0.40 18.54
N PRO A 505 -37.89 -0.11 17.46
CA PRO A 505 -36.89 0.96 17.47
C PRO A 505 -37.46 2.36 17.78
N SER A 506 -38.73 2.59 17.45
CA SER A 506 -39.43 3.85 17.70
C SER A 506 -39.69 4.11 19.19
N GLN A 507 -39.78 3.05 20.01
CA GLN A 507 -40.00 3.16 21.45
C GLN A 507 -38.71 3.43 22.23
N ARG A 508 -37.56 3.07 21.64
CA ARG A 508 -36.26 3.32 22.27
C ARG A 508 -35.97 4.83 22.29
N PRO A 509 -35.47 5.41 23.38
CA PRO A 509 -35.04 6.81 23.42
C PRO A 509 -33.87 7.10 22.45
N MET A 510 -33.62 8.37 22.18
CA MET A 510 -32.36 8.81 21.54
C MET A 510 -31.23 8.75 22.56
N MET A 511 -29.99 8.62 22.12
CA MET A 511 -28.87 8.38 23.03
C MET A 511 -28.58 9.58 23.94
N GLY A 512 -28.72 10.81 23.45
CA GLY A 512 -28.64 12.01 24.28
C GLY A 512 -29.70 12.03 25.39
N LYS A 513 -30.93 11.56 25.10
CA LYS A 513 -31.99 11.40 26.10
C LYS A 513 -31.66 10.31 27.11
N VAL A 514 -31.06 9.20 26.68
CA VAL A 514 -30.58 8.13 27.58
C VAL A 514 -29.59 8.68 28.62
N VAL A 515 -28.63 9.48 28.18
CA VAL A 515 -27.65 10.13 29.07
C VAL A 515 -28.35 11.05 30.08
N GLN A 516 -29.29 11.90 29.63
CA GLN A 516 -30.05 12.79 30.52
C GLN A 516 -30.91 12.05 31.54
N MET A 517 -31.48 10.90 31.16
CA MET A 517 -32.24 10.03 32.07
C MET A 517 -31.33 9.44 33.16
N LEU A 518 -30.12 8.99 32.80
CA LEU A 518 -29.16 8.47 33.77
C LEU A 518 -28.68 9.56 34.74
N GLU A 519 -28.37 10.75 34.22
CA GLU A 519 -27.97 11.93 35.01
C GLU A 519 -29.07 12.43 35.96
N GLY A 520 -30.30 11.90 35.86
CA GLY A 520 -31.42 12.31 36.71
C GLY A 520 -31.99 13.68 36.35
N VAL A 521 -31.70 14.18 35.15
CA VAL A 521 -32.21 15.49 34.65
C VAL A 521 -33.65 15.39 34.17
N ILE A 522 -34.10 14.18 33.81
CA ILE A 522 -35.43 13.91 33.27
C ILE A 522 -36.07 12.78 34.07
N ASP A 523 -37.33 12.97 34.47
CA ASP A 523 -38.14 11.92 35.09
C ASP A 523 -38.39 10.76 34.12
N ILE A 524 -38.23 9.54 34.62
CA ILE A 524 -38.35 8.33 33.82
C ILE A 524 -39.71 7.70 34.09
N GLU A 525 -40.55 7.61 33.05
CA GLU A 525 -41.77 6.80 33.13
C GLU A 525 -41.42 5.31 33.19
N ARG A 526 -42.29 4.51 33.80
CA ARG A 526 -42.09 3.06 33.89
C ARG A 526 -42.06 2.45 32.48
N PRO A 527 -40.99 1.73 32.09
CA PRO A 527 -40.87 1.16 30.76
C PRO A 527 -41.92 0.06 30.53
N PRO A 528 -42.45 -0.06 29.30
CA PRO A 528 -43.33 -1.17 28.95
C PRO A 528 -42.57 -2.50 28.92
N ALA A 529 -43.30 -3.60 29.02
CA ALA A 529 -42.72 -4.93 28.94
C ALA A 529 -42.03 -5.16 27.59
N PRO A 530 -40.74 -5.55 27.57
CA PRO A 530 -40.11 -6.06 26.38
C PRO A 530 -40.94 -7.23 25.87
N LYS A 531 -41.50 -7.11 24.67
CA LYS A 531 -42.31 -8.18 24.09
C LYS A 531 -41.46 -9.44 24.00
N LEU A 532 -42.00 -10.52 24.59
CA LEU A 532 -41.42 -11.85 24.53
C LEU A 532 -41.17 -12.19 23.06
N VAL A 533 -39.91 -12.37 22.67
CA VAL A 533 -39.61 -13.12 21.46
C VAL A 533 -40.20 -14.50 21.73
N ALA A 534 -41.33 -14.80 21.08
CA ALA A 534 -41.96 -16.10 21.16
C ALA A 534 -40.95 -17.13 20.64
N GLU A 535 -40.23 -17.77 21.55
CA GLU A 535 -39.56 -19.03 21.26
C GLU A 535 -40.68 -20.01 20.93
N GLY A 536 -40.80 -20.32 19.64
CA GLY A 536 -41.79 -21.24 19.12
C GLY A 536 -41.70 -22.57 19.86
N LEU A 537 -42.78 -22.90 20.57
CA LEU A 537 -43.08 -24.23 21.02
C LEU A 537 -43.35 -25.11 19.78
N SER A 538 -42.30 -25.64 19.16
CA SER A 538 -42.41 -26.80 18.28
C SER A 538 -41.82 -28.01 19.00
N SER A 539 -42.70 -28.82 19.56
CA SER A 539 -42.43 -30.20 19.96
C SER A 539 -41.69 -30.94 18.84
N GLY A 540 -40.50 -31.47 19.13
CA GLY A 540 -39.73 -32.26 18.16
C GLY A 540 -38.27 -32.46 18.53
N THR A 541 -38.02 -33.48 19.36
CA THR A 541 -36.75 -34.21 19.54
C THR A 541 -35.59 -33.49 20.22
N ALA A 542 -35.28 -33.98 21.43
CA ALA A 542 -34.09 -33.63 22.18
C ALA A 542 -32.81 -33.84 21.36
N MET A 543 -32.00 -32.79 21.25
CA MET A 543 -30.55 -32.92 21.07
C MET A 543 -29.85 -32.11 22.15
N THR A 544 -29.16 -32.85 23.02
CA THR A 544 -28.22 -32.35 24.01
C THR A 544 -27.15 -31.54 23.29
N VAL A 545 -27.00 -30.26 23.64
CA VAL A 545 -25.85 -29.44 23.22
C VAL A 545 -25.05 -29.11 24.46
N ASN A 546 -23.88 -29.74 24.56
CA ASN A 546 -22.85 -29.42 25.52
C ASN A 546 -22.36 -27.98 25.31
N SER A 547 -22.11 -27.32 26.43
CA SER A 547 -21.36 -26.08 26.55
C SER A 547 -19.91 -26.28 26.14
N ASP A 548 -19.49 -25.70 25.02
CA ASP A 548 -18.10 -25.34 24.78
C ASP A 548 -18.04 -24.01 24.02
N VAL A 549 -17.49 -23.01 24.70
CA VAL A 549 -17.13 -21.70 24.15
C VAL A 549 -15.82 -21.89 23.39
N SER A 550 -15.89 -21.94 22.06
CA SER A 550 -14.76 -21.72 21.15
C SER A 550 -15.29 -21.42 19.74
N GLY A 551 -14.65 -20.46 19.07
CA GLY A 551 -15.18 -19.75 17.89
C GLY A 551 -15.70 -20.63 16.75
N LEU A 552 -16.83 -20.22 16.16
CA LEU A 552 -17.31 -20.80 14.92
C LEU A 552 -16.85 -19.98 13.71
N GLN A 553 -16.02 -20.63 12.89
CA GLN A 553 -15.66 -20.24 11.53
C GLN A 553 -16.92 -20.13 10.65
N THR A 554 -17.01 -19.06 9.86
CA THR A 554 -18.04 -18.94 8.82
C THR A 554 -17.45 -19.38 7.48
N TYR A 555 -17.91 -20.50 6.94
CA TYR A 555 -17.63 -20.91 5.55
C TYR A 555 -18.48 -20.08 4.59
N ALA A 556 -17.84 -19.43 3.63
CA ALA A 556 -18.52 -18.79 2.50
C ALA A 556 -18.87 -19.84 1.44
N ALA A 557 -20.13 -19.84 0.99
CA ALA A 557 -20.55 -20.62 -0.16
C ALA A 557 -19.99 -19.99 -1.45
N SER A 558 -19.13 -20.72 -2.15
CA SER A 558 -18.60 -20.37 -3.46
C SER A 558 -19.67 -20.57 -4.54
N THR A 559 -20.05 -19.51 -5.24
CA THR A 559 -20.71 -19.61 -6.55
C THR A 559 -19.66 -19.63 -7.67
N PRO A 560 -19.87 -20.35 -8.79
CA PRO A 560 -18.84 -20.57 -9.80
C PRO A 560 -18.62 -19.34 -10.69
N ALA A 561 -17.37 -19.14 -11.11
CA ALA A 561 -16.95 -18.13 -12.09
C ALA A 561 -17.55 -18.38 -13.50
N PRO A 562 -17.82 -17.33 -14.29
CA PRO A 562 -18.23 -17.49 -15.68
C PRO A 562 -17.02 -17.86 -16.56
N SER A 563 -17.14 -18.97 -17.27
CA SER A 563 -16.16 -19.42 -18.26
C SER A 563 -16.22 -18.57 -19.52
N SER A 564 -15.10 -17.93 -19.84
CA SER A 564 -14.82 -17.34 -21.15
C SER A 564 -14.46 -18.46 -22.14
N SER A 565 -15.38 -18.80 -23.05
CA SER A 565 -15.04 -19.56 -24.26
C SER A 565 -15.27 -18.68 -25.49
N SER A 566 -14.15 -18.31 -26.10
CA SER A 566 -14.06 -17.72 -27.43
C SER A 566 -14.42 -18.75 -28.50
N SER A 567 -15.40 -18.45 -29.34
CA SER A 567 -15.56 -19.12 -30.63
C SER A 567 -15.92 -18.09 -31.70
N PHE A 568 -14.96 -17.85 -32.58
CA PHE A 568 -15.11 -17.19 -33.86
C PHE A 568 -16.13 -17.95 -34.72
N MET A 569 -17.08 -17.25 -35.35
CA MET A 569 -17.64 -17.69 -36.63
C MET A 569 -17.81 -16.51 -37.58
N ASN A 570 -17.27 -16.73 -38.78
CA ASN A 570 -17.19 -15.83 -39.91
C ASN A 570 -18.49 -15.82 -40.72
N ILE A 571 -18.65 -14.70 -41.40
CA ILE A 571 -19.64 -14.24 -42.37
C ILE A 571 -19.96 -15.28 -43.48
N GLY A 572 -21.24 -15.36 -43.86
CA GLY A 572 -21.72 -15.97 -45.11
C GLY A 572 -23.06 -15.36 -45.57
N ALA A 573 -23.05 -14.80 -46.78
CA ALA A 573 -24.01 -13.88 -47.41
C ALA A 573 -25.27 -14.55 -48.02
N SER A 574 -26.47 -13.93 -47.88
CA SER A 574 -27.34 -13.31 -48.94
C SER A 574 -28.28 -14.25 -49.74
N PRO A 575 -29.34 -13.78 -50.46
CA PRO A 575 -30.31 -12.67 -50.25
C PRO A 575 -31.80 -13.12 -50.56
N PRO A 576 -32.76 -12.32 -51.13
CA PRO A 576 -33.93 -11.78 -50.42
C PRO A 576 -35.34 -12.17 -50.99
N THR A 577 -36.42 -11.85 -50.20
CA THR A 577 -37.85 -11.47 -50.51
C THR A 577 -38.56 -11.97 -51.79
N PRO A 578 -39.91 -12.24 -51.82
CA PRO A 578 -40.93 -11.22 -51.48
C PRO A 578 -42.36 -11.66 -51.04
N GLU A 579 -43.09 -10.63 -50.55
CA GLU A 579 -44.52 -10.29 -50.72
C GLU A 579 -45.71 -11.12 -50.18
N ARG A 580 -46.69 -10.33 -49.68
CA ARG A 580 -48.18 -10.48 -49.73
C ARG A 580 -48.81 -11.56 -48.83
N GLU A 581 -50.01 -11.41 -48.26
CA GLU A 581 -51.06 -10.38 -48.23
C GLU A 581 -52.03 -10.77 -47.09
N MET A 582 -52.78 -9.78 -46.57
CA MET A 582 -54.16 -9.88 -46.06
C MET A 582 -54.62 -11.06 -45.15
N GLY A 583 -54.93 -10.71 -43.90
CA GLY A 583 -56.32 -10.42 -43.53
C GLY A 583 -57.20 -11.54 -42.96
N LYS A 584 -57.95 -11.16 -41.91
CA LYS A 584 -59.19 -11.75 -41.37
C LYS A 584 -59.04 -13.11 -40.68
N GLU A 585 -59.81 -13.48 -39.67
CA GLU A 585 -60.84 -12.89 -38.81
C GLU A 585 -61.05 -13.94 -37.70
N SER A 586 -61.57 -13.50 -36.55
CA SER A 586 -62.53 -14.26 -35.71
C SER A 586 -62.08 -15.63 -35.15
N SER A 587 -61.93 -15.69 -33.82
CA SER A 587 -62.91 -16.29 -32.90
C SER A 587 -62.84 -17.82 -32.91
N SER A 588 -62.85 -18.61 -31.85
CA SER A 588 -63.20 -18.46 -30.44
C SER A 588 -63.27 -19.91 -29.92
N LEU A 589 -63.35 -20.06 -28.60
CA LEU A 589 -63.78 -21.28 -27.87
C LEU A 589 -62.71 -22.39 -27.74
N LEU A 590 -62.16 -22.56 -26.53
CA LEU A 590 -62.72 -23.37 -25.42
C LEU A 590 -62.71 -24.87 -25.76
N GLY A 591 -61.97 -25.64 -24.96
CA GLY A 591 -62.08 -27.09 -24.97
C GLY A 591 -60.88 -27.78 -24.33
N SER A 592 -60.88 -27.81 -23.00
CA SER A 592 -60.00 -28.59 -22.14
C SER A 592 -59.83 -30.04 -22.59
N LYS A 593 -58.62 -30.57 -22.42
CA LYS A 593 -58.37 -31.78 -21.64
C LYS A 593 -57.02 -31.70 -20.95
#